data_AF-F9RXP1-F1
#
_entry.id   AF-F9RXP1-F1
#
_cell.length_a   1.000
_cell.length_b   1.000
_cell.length_c   1.000
_cell.angle_alpha   90.00
_cell.angle_beta   90.00
_cell.angle_gamma   90.00
#
_symmetry.space_group_name_H-M   'P 1'
#
loop_
_entity.id
_entity.type
_entity.pdbx_description
1 polymer ?
#
loop_
_entity_poly.entity_id
_entity_poly.type
_entity_poly.pdbx_seq_one_letter_code
_entity_poly.pdbx_strand_id
1 'polypeptide(L)'
;MDYEVTTLSERPDLIDKVANLDNRSWPVFLQHSDANNWHHLYEEFADSTLILLSSEQVIGVGFTVPVKWSGGVTGLPESIHDVLVQGLALRESEAQANTLIPIAALVDPSVQGEGLSAKILIEMKALAKRRGLTSLVVPVRPTYKAKYPIQSIQSYASWLRDDGLYYDPWLRVHQKLGAKAIHIANCTLKVKGSIAQWREWTNMIFPHSGQYVIPGALSPIEIDKANDCGTYREPNVWMKHPMNDELV
;
A
#
# COMPACT_ATOMS: atom_id res chain seq x y z
N MET A 1 8.64 21.69 -7.86
CA MET A 1 7.58 21.11 -8.69
C MET A 1 6.25 21.52 -8.13
N ASP A 2 5.56 22.36 -8.88
CA ASP A 2 4.18 22.73 -8.63
C ASP A 2 3.27 21.57 -9.05
N TYR A 3 2.20 21.34 -8.30
CA TYR A 3 1.24 20.30 -8.60
C TYR A 3 -0.15 20.71 -8.13
N GLU A 4 -1.16 20.19 -8.80
CA GLU A 4 -2.56 20.28 -8.40
C GLU A 4 -3.02 18.95 -7.83
N VAL A 5 -4.03 18.99 -6.97
CA VAL A 5 -4.59 17.81 -6.32
C VAL A 5 -6.09 17.76 -6.62
N THR A 6 -6.54 16.63 -7.11
CA THR A 6 -7.96 16.34 -7.38
C THR A 6 -8.29 14.92 -6.94
N THR A 7 -9.57 14.55 -6.93
CA THR A 7 -10.00 13.17 -6.76
C THR A 7 -10.36 12.54 -8.11
N LEU A 8 -10.36 11.21 -8.19
CA LEU A 8 -10.79 10.52 -9.40
C LEU A 8 -12.27 10.81 -9.73
N SER A 9 -13.12 11.04 -8.72
CA SER A 9 -14.52 11.44 -8.94
C SER A 9 -14.68 12.84 -9.56
N GLU A 10 -13.73 13.75 -9.30
CA GLU A 10 -13.71 15.10 -9.87
C GLU A 10 -13.14 15.12 -11.30
N ARG A 11 -12.21 14.22 -11.61
CA ARG A 11 -11.57 14.05 -12.92
C ARG A 11 -11.68 12.61 -13.43
N PRO A 12 -12.91 12.11 -13.72
CA PRO A 12 -13.11 10.74 -14.19
C PRO A 12 -12.47 10.47 -15.56
N ASP A 13 -12.17 11.52 -16.33
CA ASP A 13 -11.41 11.43 -17.59
C ASP A 13 -9.98 10.89 -17.42
N LEU A 14 -9.46 10.86 -16.19
CA LEU A 14 -8.11 10.39 -15.88
C LEU A 14 -8.04 8.88 -15.55
N ILE A 15 -9.17 8.15 -15.55
CA ILE A 15 -9.22 6.75 -15.13
C ILE A 15 -8.18 5.86 -15.82
N ASP A 16 -8.02 6.00 -17.14
CA ASP A 16 -7.07 5.21 -17.93
C ASP A 16 -5.61 5.54 -17.57
N LYS A 17 -5.32 6.82 -17.29
CA LYS A 17 -3.98 7.26 -16.86
C LYS A 17 -3.65 6.73 -15.48
N VAL A 18 -4.62 6.74 -14.56
CA VAL A 18 -4.49 6.19 -13.20
C VAL A 18 -4.27 4.68 -13.27
N ALA A 19 -5.09 3.95 -14.04
CA ALA A 19 -4.98 2.51 -14.22
C ALA A 19 -3.63 2.11 -14.86
N ASN A 20 -3.15 2.88 -15.84
CA ASN A 20 -1.84 2.65 -16.43
C ASN A 20 -0.71 2.80 -15.40
N LEU A 21 -0.76 3.84 -14.55
CA LEU A 21 0.23 4.03 -13.50
C LEU A 21 0.17 2.91 -12.45
N ASP A 22 -1.02 2.49 -12.03
CA ASP A 22 -1.22 1.39 -11.08
C ASP A 22 -0.62 0.08 -11.61
N ASN A 23 -1.02 -0.34 -12.81
CA ASN A 23 -0.60 -1.62 -13.41
C ASN A 23 0.93 -1.77 -13.56
N ARG A 24 1.66 -0.67 -13.73
CA ARG A 24 3.14 -0.69 -13.85
C ARG A 24 3.89 -0.43 -12.54
N SER A 25 3.18 -0.10 -11.45
CA SER A 25 3.81 0.24 -10.17
C SER A 25 4.09 -0.96 -9.27
N TRP A 26 3.53 -2.13 -9.60
CA TRP A 26 3.62 -3.34 -8.77
C TRP A 26 4.34 -4.49 -9.47
N PRO A 27 5.02 -5.37 -8.72
CA PRO A 27 5.40 -6.68 -9.22
C PRO A 27 4.17 -7.43 -9.76
N VAL A 28 4.33 -8.08 -10.92
CA VAL A 28 3.24 -8.75 -11.65
C VAL A 28 2.44 -9.71 -10.75
N PHE A 29 3.12 -10.50 -9.91
CA PHE A 29 2.45 -11.48 -9.05
C PHE A 29 1.46 -10.84 -8.05
N LEU A 30 1.63 -9.58 -7.63
CA LEU A 30 0.70 -8.91 -6.72
C LEU A 30 -0.64 -8.55 -7.38
N GLN A 31 -0.67 -8.46 -8.71
CA GLN A 31 -1.91 -8.26 -9.47
C GLN A 31 -2.84 -9.48 -9.38
N HIS A 32 -2.32 -10.61 -8.89
CA HIS A 32 -3.05 -11.86 -8.67
C HIS A 32 -3.28 -12.16 -7.19
N SER A 33 -3.27 -11.13 -6.35
CA SER A 33 -3.51 -11.27 -4.90
C SER A 33 -4.98 -11.49 -4.56
N ASP A 34 -5.26 -11.79 -3.30
CA ASP A 34 -6.60 -11.95 -2.73
C ASP A 34 -7.39 -10.63 -2.53
N ALA A 35 -6.84 -9.50 -2.97
CA ALA A 35 -7.51 -8.19 -2.97
C ALA A 35 -8.55 -8.06 -4.10
N ASN A 36 -9.54 -8.96 -4.16
CA ASN A 36 -10.56 -9.04 -5.22
C ASN A 36 -11.36 -7.74 -5.45
N ASN A 37 -11.43 -6.86 -4.45
CA ASN A 37 -12.23 -5.63 -4.46
C ASN A 37 -11.43 -4.39 -4.91
N TRP A 38 -10.23 -4.56 -5.49
CA TRP A 38 -9.36 -3.44 -5.87
C TRP A 38 -10.01 -2.49 -6.89
N HIS A 39 -10.81 -3.03 -7.82
CA HIS A 39 -11.51 -2.23 -8.84
C HIS A 39 -12.43 -1.15 -8.25
N HIS A 40 -13.00 -1.38 -7.06
CA HIS A 40 -13.83 -0.39 -6.37
C HIS A 40 -13.08 0.89 -5.99
N LEU A 41 -11.74 0.89 -6.00
CA LEU A 41 -10.95 2.12 -5.82
C LEU A 41 -11.15 3.13 -6.96
N TYR A 42 -11.54 2.63 -8.13
CA TYR A 42 -11.81 3.42 -9.32
C TYR A 42 -13.28 3.87 -9.42
N GLU A 43 -14.16 3.24 -8.63
CA GLU A 43 -15.60 3.42 -8.67
C GLU A 43 -16.08 3.94 -7.31
N GLU A 44 -16.35 3.03 -6.38
CA GLU A 44 -16.91 3.32 -5.05
C GLU A 44 -16.04 4.26 -4.21
N PHE A 45 -14.71 4.20 -4.34
CA PHE A 45 -13.80 5.08 -3.61
C PHE A 45 -13.15 6.14 -4.50
N ALA A 46 -13.69 6.41 -5.69
CA ALA A 46 -13.15 7.43 -6.59
C ALA A 46 -13.08 8.83 -5.95
N ASP A 47 -13.98 9.12 -5.00
CA ASP A 47 -14.00 10.34 -4.20
C ASP A 47 -12.84 10.42 -3.18
N SER A 48 -12.24 9.28 -2.87
CA SER A 48 -11.15 9.10 -1.90
C SER A 48 -9.82 8.72 -2.58
N THR A 49 -9.83 8.47 -3.89
CA THR A 49 -8.64 8.27 -4.72
C THR A 49 -8.08 9.62 -5.14
N LEU A 50 -6.95 10.01 -4.57
CA LEU A 50 -6.27 11.27 -4.90
C LEU A 50 -5.41 11.15 -6.15
N ILE A 51 -5.37 12.21 -6.93
CA ILE A 51 -4.54 12.35 -8.13
C ILE A 51 -3.73 13.63 -7.99
N LEU A 52 -2.41 13.54 -8.16
CA LEU A 52 -1.51 14.67 -8.27
C LEU A 52 -1.20 14.92 -9.74
N LEU A 53 -1.41 16.15 -10.19
CA LEU A 53 -1.22 16.60 -11.56
C LEU A 53 -0.09 17.63 -11.64
N SER A 54 0.77 17.52 -12.64
CA SER A 54 1.68 18.59 -13.06
C SER A 54 1.47 18.83 -14.54
N SER A 55 1.02 20.03 -14.91
CA SER A 55 0.71 20.39 -16.31
C SER A 55 -0.19 19.36 -17.01
N GLU A 56 -1.30 18.97 -16.37
CA GLU A 56 -2.26 17.93 -16.83
C GLU A 56 -1.71 16.49 -16.94
N GLN A 57 -0.47 16.25 -16.51
CA GLN A 57 0.09 14.91 -16.41
C GLN A 57 -0.10 14.35 -15.00
N VAL A 58 -0.61 13.11 -14.92
CA VAL A 58 -0.67 12.35 -13.66
C VAL A 58 0.74 12.01 -13.22
N ILE A 59 1.18 12.60 -12.12
CA ILE A 59 2.52 12.41 -11.54
C ILE A 59 2.49 11.58 -10.25
N GLY A 60 1.30 11.42 -9.65
CA GLY A 60 1.12 10.56 -8.50
C GLY A 60 -0.35 10.22 -8.24
N VAL A 61 -0.58 9.08 -7.60
CA VAL A 61 -1.91 8.58 -7.26
C VAL A 61 -1.89 8.08 -5.82
N GLY A 62 -2.96 8.36 -5.09
CA GLY A 62 -3.17 7.90 -3.74
C GLY A 62 -4.48 7.13 -3.59
N PHE A 63 -4.41 5.81 -3.47
CA PHE A 63 -5.59 4.99 -3.20
C PHE A 63 -5.84 4.91 -1.69
N THR A 64 -7.01 5.39 -1.27
CA THR A 64 -7.40 5.43 0.14
C THR A 64 -8.81 4.92 0.36
N VAL A 65 -9.04 4.30 1.52
CA VAL A 65 -10.33 3.72 1.90
C VAL A 65 -10.73 4.28 3.27
N PRO A 66 -11.88 4.97 3.39
CA PRO A 66 -12.44 5.34 4.69
C PRO A 66 -12.96 4.09 5.42
N VAL A 67 -12.57 3.93 6.69
CA VAL A 67 -13.01 2.83 7.55
C VAL A 67 -13.41 3.33 8.95
N LYS A 68 -13.99 2.42 9.73
CA LYS A 68 -14.26 2.61 11.15
C LYS A 68 -13.25 1.78 11.94
N TRP A 69 -12.44 2.45 12.74
CA TRP A 69 -11.42 1.82 13.57
C TRP A 69 -11.53 2.32 15.01
N SER A 70 -11.38 1.39 15.96
CA SER A 70 -11.50 1.68 17.40
C SER A 70 -10.23 2.27 18.02
N GLY A 71 -9.13 2.35 17.27
CA GLY A 71 -7.86 2.93 17.72
C GLY A 71 -6.85 1.92 18.29
N GLY A 72 -7.25 0.67 18.51
CA GLY A 72 -6.39 -0.41 19.01
C GLY A 72 -5.88 -1.34 17.91
N VAL A 73 -4.77 -2.02 18.18
CA VAL A 73 -4.16 -3.00 17.24
C VAL A 73 -5.14 -4.11 16.86
N THR A 74 -5.90 -4.63 17.83
CA THR A 74 -6.90 -5.69 17.61
C THR A 74 -8.09 -5.26 16.75
N GLY A 75 -8.26 -3.95 16.53
CA GLY A 75 -9.29 -3.41 15.65
C GLY A 75 -8.80 -3.08 14.25
N LEU A 76 -7.49 -3.19 13.97
CA LEU A 76 -6.98 -2.96 12.62
C LEU A 76 -7.48 -4.05 11.67
N PRO A 77 -7.81 -3.72 10.41
CA PRO A 77 -8.04 -4.73 9.39
C PRO A 77 -6.83 -5.66 9.26
N GLU A 78 -7.07 -6.97 9.14
CA GLU A 78 -5.98 -7.96 9.08
C GLU A 78 -5.29 -7.96 7.71
N SER A 79 -6.06 -7.69 6.65
CA SER A 79 -5.60 -7.68 5.26
C SER A 79 -6.08 -6.46 4.46
N ILE A 80 -5.48 -6.21 3.29
CA ILE A 80 -5.98 -5.19 2.35
C ILE A 80 -7.38 -5.55 1.85
N HIS A 81 -7.67 -6.85 1.71
CA HIS A 81 -9.03 -7.32 1.42
C HIS A 81 -10.02 -6.86 2.50
N ASP A 82 -9.68 -7.01 3.78
CA ASP A 82 -10.54 -6.56 4.88
C ASP A 82 -10.71 -5.04 4.91
N VAL A 83 -9.67 -4.27 4.56
CA VAL A 83 -9.79 -2.80 4.40
C VAL A 83 -10.88 -2.47 3.38
N LEU A 84 -10.84 -3.11 2.21
CA LEU A 84 -11.82 -2.88 1.14
C LEU A 84 -13.22 -3.34 1.53
N VAL A 85 -13.36 -4.53 2.13
CA VAL A 85 -14.66 -5.06 2.61
C VAL A 85 -15.27 -4.14 3.66
N GLN A 86 -14.49 -3.71 4.66
CA GLN A 86 -14.98 -2.80 5.69
C GLN A 86 -15.39 -1.43 5.11
N GLY A 87 -14.60 -0.90 4.19
CA GLY A 87 -14.93 0.35 3.50
C GLY A 87 -16.23 0.26 2.71
N LEU A 88 -16.42 -0.82 1.95
CA LEU A 88 -17.63 -1.05 1.14
C LEU A 88 -18.87 -1.19 2.03
N ALA A 89 -18.77 -1.97 3.11
CA ALA A 89 -19.85 -2.15 4.06
C ALA A 89 -20.27 -0.82 4.74
N LEU A 90 -19.32 0.09 5.01
CA LEU A 90 -19.64 1.41 5.54
C LEU A 90 -20.35 2.29 4.51
N ARG A 91 -19.96 2.22 3.22
CA ARG A 91 -20.68 2.95 2.16
C ARG A 91 -22.10 2.42 2.00
N GLU A 92 -22.27 1.10 1.93
CA GLU A 92 -23.57 0.45 1.77
C GLU A 92 -24.53 0.78 2.92
N SER A 93 -24.02 0.88 4.14
CA SER A 93 -24.81 1.23 5.33
C SER A 93 -24.88 2.73 5.61
N GLU A 94 -24.29 3.58 4.77
CA GLU A 94 -24.13 5.03 4.98
C GLU A 94 -23.55 5.39 6.37
N ALA A 95 -22.76 4.49 6.94
CA ALA A 95 -22.20 4.66 8.27
C ALA A 95 -20.99 5.59 8.24
N GLN A 96 -20.81 6.36 9.32
CA GLN A 96 -19.70 7.29 9.42
C GLN A 96 -18.36 6.58 9.65
N ALA A 97 -17.43 6.80 8.74
CA ALA A 97 -16.01 6.47 8.93
C ALA A 97 -15.36 7.45 9.93
N ASN A 98 -14.33 6.99 10.63
CA ASN A 98 -13.50 7.83 11.50
C ASN A 98 -12.01 7.79 11.15
N THR A 99 -11.62 6.90 10.23
CA THR A 99 -10.22 6.62 9.90
C THR A 99 -10.06 6.55 8.39
N LEU A 100 -8.99 7.14 7.88
CA LEU A 100 -8.57 6.91 6.49
C LEU A 100 -7.44 5.88 6.47
N ILE A 101 -7.55 4.88 5.60
CA ILE A 101 -6.47 3.93 5.33
C ILE A 101 -5.99 4.09 3.88
N PRO A 102 -4.87 4.77 3.66
CA PRO A 102 -4.13 4.70 2.41
C PRO A 102 -3.56 3.30 2.18
N ILE A 103 -3.94 2.64 1.10
CA ILE A 103 -3.45 1.30 0.76
C ILE A 103 -2.38 1.33 -0.34
N ALA A 104 -2.28 2.44 -1.08
CA ALA A 104 -1.21 2.66 -2.04
C ALA A 104 -0.92 4.15 -2.29
N ALA A 105 0.36 4.45 -2.50
CA ALA A 105 0.88 5.75 -2.93
C ALA A 105 1.83 5.51 -4.11
N LEU A 106 1.39 5.91 -5.30
CA LEU A 106 2.10 5.67 -6.56
C LEU A 106 2.73 6.97 -7.05
N VAL A 107 3.97 6.89 -7.52
CA VAL A 107 4.70 8.03 -8.10
C VAL A 107 5.13 7.63 -9.50
N ASP A 108 4.83 8.48 -10.49
CA ASP A 108 5.27 8.26 -11.86
C ASP A 108 6.82 8.13 -11.92
N PRO A 109 7.36 7.08 -12.56
CA PRO A 109 8.81 6.86 -12.64
C PRO A 109 9.61 8.05 -13.18
N SER A 110 9.03 8.88 -14.04
CA SER A 110 9.70 10.04 -14.65
C SER A 110 10.02 11.18 -13.68
N VAL A 111 9.40 11.18 -12.49
CA VAL A 111 9.52 12.25 -11.47
C VAL A 111 9.91 11.70 -10.09
N GLN A 112 10.46 10.48 -10.04
CA GLN A 112 10.96 9.89 -8.80
C GLN A 112 12.19 10.63 -8.25
N GLY A 113 12.35 10.60 -6.93
CA GLY A 113 13.45 11.29 -6.24
C GLY A 113 13.14 12.75 -5.87
N GLU A 114 12.03 13.31 -6.33
CA GLU A 114 11.62 14.70 -6.06
C GLU A 114 10.78 14.88 -4.77
N GLY A 115 10.73 13.87 -3.90
CA GLY A 115 9.97 13.91 -2.65
C GLY A 115 8.45 13.82 -2.82
N LEU A 116 7.95 13.47 -4.01
CA LEU A 116 6.51 13.34 -4.28
C LEU A 116 5.78 12.36 -3.37
N SER A 117 6.42 11.28 -2.95
CA SER A 117 5.80 10.30 -2.07
C SER A 117 5.42 10.89 -0.70
N ALA A 118 6.23 11.81 -0.17
CA ALA A 118 5.89 12.55 1.05
C ALA A 118 4.72 13.52 0.81
N LYS A 119 4.70 14.19 -0.35
CA LYS A 119 3.61 15.09 -0.75
C LYS A 119 2.27 14.33 -0.85
N ILE A 120 2.24 13.18 -1.52
CA ILE A 120 1.05 12.33 -1.62
C ILE A 120 0.50 12.00 -0.22
N LEU A 121 1.36 11.59 0.73
CA LEU A 121 0.94 11.31 2.10
C LEU A 121 0.38 12.54 2.83
N ILE A 122 0.98 13.72 2.61
CA ILE A 122 0.48 14.99 3.15
C ILE A 122 -0.92 15.28 2.59
N GLU A 123 -1.13 15.09 1.29
CA GLU A 123 -2.44 15.30 0.65
C GLU A 123 -3.49 14.29 1.13
N MET A 124 -3.12 13.02 1.34
CA MET A 124 -4.00 12.02 1.95
C MET A 124 -4.39 12.40 3.38
N LYS A 125 -3.44 12.92 4.18
CA LYS A 125 -3.71 13.43 5.52
C LYS A 125 -4.64 14.65 5.46
N ALA A 126 -4.44 15.55 4.49
CA ALA A 126 -5.31 16.70 4.27
C ALA A 126 -6.73 16.26 3.86
N LEU A 127 -6.87 15.25 2.99
CA LEU A 127 -8.16 14.63 2.65
C LEU A 127 -8.86 14.08 3.89
N ALA A 128 -8.14 13.33 4.73
CA ALA A 128 -8.69 12.80 5.97
C ALA A 128 -9.25 13.91 6.87
N LYS A 129 -8.50 15.01 7.03
CA LYS A 129 -8.93 16.20 7.79
C LYS A 129 -10.15 16.88 7.18
N ARG A 130 -10.17 17.12 5.86
CA ARG A 130 -11.33 17.72 5.16
C ARG A 130 -12.61 16.89 5.34
N ARG A 131 -12.46 15.56 5.45
CA ARG A 131 -13.58 14.63 5.71
C ARG A 131 -13.93 14.48 7.20
N GLY A 132 -13.29 15.22 8.09
CA GLY A 132 -13.53 15.14 9.54
C GLY A 132 -13.07 13.82 10.18
N LEU A 133 -12.20 13.06 9.51
CA LEU A 133 -11.68 11.80 10.04
C LEU A 133 -10.64 12.08 11.13
N THR A 134 -10.68 11.28 12.19
CA THR A 134 -9.85 11.49 13.40
C THR A 134 -8.58 10.66 13.41
N SER A 135 -8.40 9.75 12.45
CA SER A 135 -7.23 8.88 12.35
C SER A 135 -6.76 8.67 10.91
N LEU A 136 -5.45 8.50 10.73
CA LEU A 136 -4.80 8.09 9.50
C LEU A 136 -3.83 6.96 9.83
N VAL A 137 -4.06 5.77 9.28
CA VAL A 137 -3.23 4.59 9.51
C VAL A 137 -2.89 3.93 8.18
N VAL A 138 -1.62 3.58 7.97
CA VAL A 138 -1.12 3.10 6.69
C VAL A 138 -0.46 1.72 6.86
N PRO A 139 -0.87 0.66 6.14
CA PRO A 139 -0.13 -0.57 6.02
C PRO A 139 1.05 -0.38 5.08
N VAL A 140 2.19 0.08 5.60
CA VAL A 140 3.35 0.46 4.79
C VAL A 140 4.05 -0.79 4.25
N ARG A 141 4.17 -0.89 2.92
CA ARG A 141 5.00 -1.89 2.22
C ARG A 141 6.44 -1.38 2.11
N PRO A 142 7.42 -1.89 2.90
CA PRO A 142 8.75 -1.28 2.94
C PRO A 142 9.52 -1.50 1.63
N THR A 143 10.10 -0.44 1.07
CA THR A 143 10.69 -0.47 -0.29
C THR A 143 11.96 -1.31 -0.37
N TYR A 144 12.83 -1.26 0.65
CA TYR A 144 14.11 -1.97 0.65
C TYR A 144 14.00 -3.40 1.20
N LYS A 145 12.83 -3.82 1.71
CA LYS A 145 12.65 -5.16 2.27
C LYS A 145 12.90 -6.27 1.24
N ALA A 146 12.64 -6.01 -0.05
CA ALA A 146 12.92 -6.94 -1.13
C ALA A 146 14.42 -7.25 -1.31
N LYS A 147 15.32 -6.40 -0.80
CA LYS A 147 16.77 -6.65 -0.76
C LYS A 147 17.17 -7.63 0.35
N TYR A 148 16.31 -7.83 1.35
CA TYR A 148 16.52 -8.69 2.51
C TYR A 148 15.36 -9.66 2.71
N PRO A 149 14.95 -10.44 1.69
CA PRO A 149 13.69 -11.20 1.73
C PRO A 149 13.71 -12.30 2.80
N ILE A 150 14.88 -12.88 3.10
CA ILE A 150 15.06 -13.92 4.12
C ILE A 150 14.83 -13.40 5.54
N GLN A 151 15.14 -12.13 5.82
CA GLN A 151 14.95 -11.56 7.15
C GLN A 151 13.45 -11.38 7.42
N SER A 152 12.99 -11.70 8.63
CA SER A 152 11.58 -11.49 8.98
C SER A 152 11.21 -10.01 8.90
N ILE A 153 9.94 -9.71 8.62
CA ILE A 153 9.46 -8.33 8.68
C ILE A 153 9.61 -7.75 10.09
N GLN A 154 9.43 -8.58 11.12
CA GLN A 154 9.60 -8.21 12.52
C GLN A 154 11.01 -7.66 12.81
N SER A 155 12.04 -8.37 12.33
CA SER A 155 13.42 -7.93 12.46
C SER A 155 13.67 -6.69 11.62
N TYR A 156 13.33 -6.75 10.32
CA TYR A 156 13.60 -5.66 9.38
C TYR A 156 12.97 -4.33 9.79
N ALA A 157 11.73 -4.35 10.28
CA ALA A 157 11.03 -3.15 10.71
C ALA A 157 11.67 -2.47 11.93
N SER A 158 12.56 -3.15 12.66
CA SER A 158 13.32 -2.58 13.78
C SER A 158 14.66 -1.96 13.35
N TRP A 159 15.07 -2.12 12.09
CA TRP A 159 16.39 -1.65 11.64
C TRP A 159 16.42 -0.14 11.51
N LEU A 160 17.38 0.47 12.20
CA LEU A 160 17.63 1.90 12.20
C LEU A 160 19.00 2.21 11.59
N ARG A 161 19.13 3.42 11.07
CA ARG A 161 20.42 4.05 10.78
C ARG A 161 21.01 4.65 12.06
N ASP A 162 22.27 5.07 11.98
CA ASP A 162 22.98 5.73 13.08
C ASP A 162 22.30 7.03 13.55
N ASP A 163 21.52 7.67 12.66
CA ASP A 163 20.73 8.88 12.95
C ASP A 163 19.39 8.58 13.67
N GLY A 164 19.10 7.32 14.01
CA GLY A 164 17.88 6.90 14.70
C GLY A 164 16.64 6.81 13.81
N LEU A 165 16.77 7.07 12.50
CA LEU A 165 15.68 6.90 11.54
C LEU A 165 15.64 5.48 10.99
N TYR A 166 14.46 5.03 10.56
CA TYR A 166 14.34 3.72 9.91
C TYR A 166 15.33 3.56 8.75
N TYR A 167 15.91 2.37 8.65
CA TYR A 167 16.78 2.00 7.55
C TYR A 167 16.02 2.05 6.22
N ASP A 168 14.79 1.51 6.19
CA ASP A 168 13.92 1.54 5.02
C ASP A 168 13.53 2.99 4.66
N PRO A 169 13.72 3.41 3.40
CA PRO A 169 13.43 4.77 3.00
C PRO A 169 11.94 5.14 3.09
N TRP A 170 11.03 4.18 2.89
CA TRP A 170 9.61 4.47 2.92
C TRP A 170 9.08 4.55 4.34
N LEU A 171 9.47 3.63 5.23
CA LEU A 171 9.19 3.77 6.67
C LEU A 171 9.76 5.08 7.23
N ARG A 172 10.94 5.50 6.76
CA ARG A 172 11.57 6.76 7.16
C ARG A 172 10.78 8.00 6.70
N VAL A 173 10.17 7.99 5.51
CA VAL A 173 9.29 9.10 5.10
C VAL A 173 8.10 9.23 6.06
N HIS A 174 7.45 8.11 6.39
CA HIS A 174 6.37 8.09 7.37
C HIS A 174 6.82 8.61 8.76
N GLN A 175 7.97 8.14 9.25
CA GLN A 175 8.54 8.59 10.53
C GLN A 175 8.82 10.09 10.55
N LYS A 176 9.39 10.64 9.46
CA LYS A 176 9.64 12.09 9.34
C LYS A 176 8.37 12.93 9.33
N LEU A 177 7.23 12.35 8.95
CA LEU A 177 5.91 12.96 9.06
C LEU A 177 5.25 12.72 10.43
N GLY A 178 6.01 12.22 11.40
CA GLY A 178 5.59 11.98 12.78
C GLY A 178 4.89 10.63 12.99
N ALA A 179 4.80 9.78 11.97
CA ALA A 179 4.12 8.50 12.10
C ALA A 179 4.90 7.51 12.99
N LYS A 180 4.15 6.71 13.75
CA LYS A 180 4.71 5.65 14.61
C LYS A 180 4.24 4.29 14.11
N ALA A 181 5.15 3.31 14.10
CA ALA A 181 4.76 1.93 13.87
C ALA A 181 3.89 1.45 15.05
N ILE A 182 2.72 0.87 14.76
CA ILE A 182 1.77 0.39 15.75
C ILE A 182 1.53 -1.12 15.69
N HIS A 183 1.77 -1.74 14.53
CA HIS A 183 1.64 -3.19 14.35
C HIS A 183 2.47 -3.67 13.15
N ILE A 184 2.94 -4.92 13.22
CA ILE A 184 3.66 -5.58 12.13
C ILE A 184 2.78 -6.73 11.66
N ALA A 185 2.32 -6.65 10.42
CA ALA A 185 1.49 -7.67 9.80
C ALA A 185 2.35 -8.58 8.95
N ASN A 186 2.33 -9.88 9.23
CA ASN A 186 3.08 -10.88 8.46
C ASN A 186 2.45 -11.18 7.10
N CYS A 187 1.19 -10.81 6.88
CA CYS A 187 0.45 -11.08 5.66
C CYS A 187 -0.74 -10.13 5.54
N THR A 188 -0.66 -9.12 4.67
CA THR A 188 -1.81 -8.28 4.30
C THR A 188 -2.32 -8.54 2.87
N LEU A 189 -1.51 -9.21 2.04
CA LEU A 189 -1.92 -9.78 0.76
C LEU A 189 -1.40 -11.21 0.66
N LYS A 190 -2.17 -12.08 0.04
CA LYS A 190 -1.77 -13.44 -0.31
C LYS A 190 -1.90 -13.64 -1.81
N VAL A 191 -0.88 -14.25 -2.41
CA VAL A 191 -0.92 -14.69 -3.81
C VAL A 191 -0.80 -16.20 -3.83
N LYS A 192 -1.70 -16.88 -4.54
CA LYS A 192 -1.66 -18.32 -4.76
C LYS A 192 -1.82 -18.58 -6.25
N GLY A 193 -0.99 -19.46 -6.80
CA GLY A 193 -1.04 -19.83 -8.21
C GLY A 193 -0.36 -21.16 -8.46
N SER A 194 -0.56 -21.72 -9.65
CA SER A 194 0.15 -22.91 -10.11
C SER A 194 1.63 -22.61 -10.34
N ILE A 195 2.46 -23.65 -10.42
CA ILE A 195 3.88 -23.44 -10.73
C ILE A 195 4.05 -22.81 -12.12
N ALA A 196 3.18 -23.14 -13.07
CA ALA A 196 3.19 -22.52 -14.40
C ALA A 196 2.92 -21.01 -14.33
N GLN A 197 1.91 -20.58 -13.56
CA GLN A 197 1.62 -19.16 -13.33
C GLN A 197 2.79 -18.44 -12.65
N TRP A 198 3.39 -19.05 -11.62
CA TRP A 198 4.56 -18.46 -10.98
C TRP A 198 5.75 -18.31 -11.94
N ARG A 199 5.97 -19.26 -12.86
CA ARG A 199 7.00 -19.14 -13.90
C ARG A 199 6.73 -17.94 -14.82
N GLU A 200 5.48 -17.76 -15.23
CA GLU A 200 5.05 -16.63 -16.05
C GLU A 200 5.26 -15.29 -15.33
N TRP A 201 4.80 -15.17 -14.08
CA TRP A 201 4.87 -13.91 -13.32
C TRP A 201 6.29 -13.50 -12.93
N THR A 202 7.20 -14.46 -12.78
CA THR A 202 8.56 -14.21 -12.25
C THR A 202 9.66 -14.41 -13.26
N ASN A 203 9.37 -15.06 -14.40
CA ASN A 203 10.36 -15.54 -15.36
C ASN A 203 11.46 -16.42 -14.72
N MET A 204 11.09 -17.18 -13.68
CA MET A 204 11.98 -18.12 -12.98
C MET A 204 11.53 -19.56 -13.18
N ILE A 205 12.43 -20.52 -12.92
CA ILE A 205 12.07 -21.94 -12.84
C ILE A 205 11.99 -22.41 -11.38
N PHE A 206 11.08 -23.35 -11.11
CA PHE A 206 10.89 -23.95 -9.79
C PHE A 206 11.04 -25.48 -9.88
N PRO A 207 12.28 -26.00 -9.90
CA PRO A 207 12.55 -27.43 -10.08
C PRO A 207 12.24 -28.28 -8.84
N HIS A 208 12.20 -27.69 -7.64
CA HIS A 208 11.97 -28.38 -6.37
C HIS A 208 10.91 -27.66 -5.52
N SER A 209 10.31 -28.39 -4.57
CA SER A 209 9.54 -27.74 -3.50
C SER A 209 10.48 -27.00 -2.56
N GLY A 210 9.98 -25.97 -1.88
CA GLY A 210 10.73 -25.19 -0.90
C GLY A 210 10.58 -23.69 -1.11
N GLN A 211 11.44 -22.94 -0.44
CA GLN A 211 11.41 -21.48 -0.46
C GLN A 211 12.25 -20.90 -1.59
N TYR A 212 11.69 -19.92 -2.29
CA TYR A 212 12.38 -19.20 -3.36
C TYR A 212 12.32 -17.69 -3.09
N VAL A 213 13.46 -17.04 -3.27
CA VAL A 213 13.52 -15.57 -3.33
C VAL A 213 13.26 -15.16 -4.77
N ILE A 214 12.21 -14.36 -4.97
CA ILE A 214 11.83 -13.84 -6.29
C ILE A 214 11.99 -12.32 -6.33
N PRO A 215 12.27 -11.72 -7.51
CA PRO A 215 12.37 -10.27 -7.66
C PRO A 215 11.09 -9.57 -7.18
N GLY A 216 11.26 -8.52 -6.38
CA GLY A 216 10.16 -7.66 -5.91
C GLY A 216 9.38 -8.18 -4.69
N ALA A 217 9.49 -9.47 -4.34
CA ALA A 217 8.87 -10.02 -3.14
C ALA A 217 9.62 -9.61 -1.86
N LEU A 218 8.85 -9.33 -0.80
CA LEU A 218 9.36 -8.93 0.50
C LEU A 218 9.65 -10.11 1.43
N SER A 219 9.15 -11.30 1.10
CA SER A 219 9.39 -12.57 1.80
C SER A 219 9.61 -13.68 0.76
N PRO A 220 10.19 -14.84 1.12
CA PRO A 220 10.28 -15.96 0.20
C PRO A 220 8.89 -16.47 -0.18
N ILE A 221 8.71 -16.90 -1.42
CA ILE A 221 7.54 -17.70 -1.81
C ILE A 221 7.77 -19.14 -1.39
N GLU A 222 6.70 -19.87 -1.10
CA GLU A 222 6.75 -21.32 -0.88
C GLU A 222 6.20 -22.04 -2.11
N ILE A 223 7.02 -22.92 -2.70
CA ILE A 223 6.63 -23.81 -3.78
C ILE A 223 6.38 -25.21 -3.23
N ASP A 224 5.23 -25.76 -3.56
CA ASP A 224 4.85 -27.15 -3.33
C ASP A 224 4.57 -27.83 -4.68
N LYS A 225 5.53 -28.63 -5.14
CA LYS A 225 5.41 -29.39 -6.38
C LYS A 225 4.40 -30.52 -6.33
N ALA A 226 4.17 -31.12 -5.17
CA ALA A 226 3.24 -32.25 -5.06
C ALA A 226 1.80 -31.78 -5.33
N ASN A 227 1.50 -30.54 -4.96
CA ASN A 227 0.18 -29.92 -5.12
C ASN A 227 0.10 -28.89 -6.25
N ASP A 228 1.13 -28.79 -7.11
CA ASP A 228 1.27 -27.77 -8.16
C ASP A 228 0.88 -26.35 -7.68
N CYS A 229 1.48 -25.92 -6.57
CA CYS A 229 1.07 -24.70 -5.90
C CYS A 229 2.27 -23.88 -5.43
N GLY A 230 2.26 -22.58 -5.73
CA GLY A 230 3.10 -21.60 -5.06
C GLY A 230 2.25 -20.64 -4.22
N THR A 231 2.74 -20.29 -3.03
CA THR A 231 2.09 -19.32 -2.14
C THR A 231 3.06 -18.22 -1.73
N TYR A 232 2.60 -16.98 -1.83
CA TYR A 232 3.28 -15.80 -1.32
C TYR A 232 2.41 -15.08 -0.29
N ARG A 233 3.06 -14.47 0.71
CA ARG A 233 2.45 -13.65 1.76
C ARG A 233 3.19 -12.33 1.86
N GLU A 234 2.51 -11.24 1.58
CA GLU A 234 3.06 -9.88 1.59
C GLU A 234 3.00 -9.30 3.00
N PRO A 235 4.14 -9.04 3.67
CA PRO A 235 4.16 -8.38 4.97
C PRO A 235 4.15 -6.85 4.85
N ASN A 236 3.49 -6.19 5.80
CA ASN A 236 3.44 -4.73 5.90
C ASN A 236 3.65 -4.25 7.34
N VAL A 237 4.03 -2.99 7.50
CA VAL A 237 4.16 -2.32 8.81
C VAL A 237 3.06 -1.27 8.94
N TRP A 238 2.13 -1.48 9.85
CA TRP A 238 1.08 -0.51 10.13
C TRP A 238 1.65 0.69 10.88
N MET A 239 1.56 1.87 10.27
CA MET A 239 2.03 3.13 10.85
C MET A 239 0.87 4.12 11.03
N LYS A 240 0.72 4.64 12.25
CA LYS A 240 -0.27 5.67 12.59
C LYS A 240 0.35 7.04 12.49
N HIS A 241 -0.25 7.91 11.70
CA HIS A 241 0.12 9.32 11.62
C HIS A 241 -0.58 10.14 12.70
N PRO A 242 0.07 11.19 13.24
CA PRO A 242 -0.60 12.17 14.08
C PRO A 242 -1.59 12.95 13.23
N MET A 243 -2.78 13.23 13.77
CA MET A 243 -3.81 14.04 13.08
C MET A 243 -3.82 15.52 13.50
N ASN A 244 -3.05 15.88 14.52
CA ASN A 244 -2.89 17.26 14.95
C ASN A 244 -1.95 18.03 13.98
N ASP A 245 -2.05 19.36 13.97
CA ASP A 245 -1.28 20.26 13.08
C ASP A 245 0.15 20.52 13.55
N GLU A 246 0.59 19.91 14.65
CA GLU A 246 1.96 20.05 15.12
C GLU A 246 2.90 19.25 14.21
N LEU A 247 3.48 19.95 13.24
CA LEU A 247 4.76 19.59 12.63
C LEU A 247 5.79 19.59 13.76
N VAL A 248 6.34 18.42 14.09
CA VAL A 248 7.57 18.31 14.88
C VAL A 248 8.75 18.68 13.99
#